data_AF-A0A5B2VJP7-F1
#
_entry.id   AF-A0A5B2VJP7-F1
#
_cell.length_a   1.000
_cell.length_b   1.000
_cell.length_c   1.000
_cell.angle_alpha   90.00
_cell.angle_beta   90.00
_cell.angle_gamma   90.00
#
_symmetry.space_group_name_H-M   'P 1'
#
loop_
_entity.id
_entity.type
_entity.pdbx_description
1 polymer ?
#
loop_
_entity_poly.entity_id
_entity_poly.type
_entity_poly.pdbx_seq_one_letter_code
_entity_poly.pdbx_strand_id
1 'polypeptide(L)'
;MIPNELNPDQQMIKDAVLNTVLAILAGKGQLTPLLSSREIIRIFRLSARELCMLRERGLIPTAKISRSFRYNPADVLELLLHQDLN
;
A
#
# COMPACT_ATOMS: atom_id res chain seq x y z
N MET A 1 2.05 -0.59 27.01
CA MET A 1 1.68 -0.25 25.62
C MET A 1 2.89 0.42 25.01
N ILE A 2 3.72 -0.32 24.29
CA ILE A 2 4.91 0.23 23.62
C ILE A 2 4.40 0.66 22.22
N PRO A 3 4.56 1.93 21.81
CA PRO A 3 4.24 2.30 20.44
C PRO A 3 5.16 1.50 19.53
N ASN A 4 4.58 0.79 18.57
CA ASN A 4 5.31 0.02 17.57
C ASN A 4 5.94 1.00 16.59
N GLU A 5 6.94 1.76 17.04
CA GLU A 5 7.71 2.67 16.19
C GLU A 5 8.60 1.81 15.29
N LEU A 6 8.37 1.90 13.98
CA LEU A 6 9.22 1.31 12.95
C LEU A 6 10.67 1.73 13.20
N ASN A 7 11.60 0.77 13.19
CA ASN A 7 13.03 1.08 13.32
C ASN A 7 13.46 2.05 12.20
N PRO A 8 14.46 2.92 12.44
CA PRO A 8 14.90 3.92 11.47
C PRO A 8 15.27 3.32 10.11
N ASP A 9 15.86 2.12 10.08
CA ASP A 9 16.12 1.38 8.83
C ASP A 9 14.83 0.98 8.09
N GLN A 10 13.80 0.52 8.81
CA GLN A 10 12.50 0.18 8.22
C GLN A 10 11.79 1.44 7.71
N GLN A 11 11.96 2.56 8.39
CA GLN A 11 11.44 3.85 7.95
C GLN A 11 12.13 4.31 6.67
N MET A 12 13.46 4.22 6.59
CA MET A 12 14.22 4.52 5.38
C MET A 12 13.82 3.63 4.20
N ILE A 13 13.59 2.33 4.42
CA ILE A 13 13.12 1.41 3.38
C ILE A 13 11.69 1.78 2.95
N LYS A 14 10.80 2.10 3.89
CA LYS A 14 9.43 2.56 3.61
C LYS A 14 9.45 3.82 2.74
N ASP A 15 10.26 4.81 3.10
CA ASP A 15 10.41 6.06 2.36
C ASP A 15 11.01 5.83 0.96
N ALA A 16 12.01 4.96 0.83
CA ALA A 16 12.62 4.64 -0.46
C ALA A 16 11.63 3.94 -1.41
N VAL A 17 10.87 2.96 -0.90
CA VAL A 17 9.84 2.25 -1.67
C VAL A 17 8.71 3.21 -2.04
N LEU A 18 8.24 4.03 -1.10
CA LEU A 18 7.17 5.01 -1.35
C LEU A 18 7.60 6.04 -2.39
N ASN A 19 8.82 6.58 -2.29
CA ASN A 19 9.36 7.53 -3.27
C ASN A 19 9.52 6.89 -4.66
N THR A 20 9.89 5.61 -4.73
CA THR A 20 9.96 4.89 -6.01
C THR A 20 8.57 4.74 -6.63
N VAL A 21 7.57 4.36 -5.83
CA VAL A 21 6.18 4.25 -6.29
C VAL A 21 5.66 5.63 -6.73
N LEU A 22 5.90 6.68 -5.94
CA LEU A 22 5.50 8.04 -6.28
C LEU A 22 6.20 8.55 -7.55
N ALA A 23 7.48 8.26 -7.76
CA ALA A 23 8.20 8.62 -8.98
C ALA A 23 7.63 7.92 -10.22
N ILE A 24 7.28 6.63 -10.11
CA ILE A 24 6.62 5.87 -11.19
C ILE A 24 5.24 6.47 -11.54
N LEU A 25 4.53 7.00 -10.53
CA LEU A 25 3.20 7.62 -10.71
C LEU A 25 3.28 9.07 -11.18
N ALA A 26 4.28 9.82 -10.72
CA ALA A 26 4.57 11.18 -11.17
C ALA A 26 4.95 11.18 -12.66
N GLY A 27 5.69 10.17 -13.14
CA GLY A 27 5.96 9.94 -14.56
C GLY A 27 4.69 9.70 -15.41
N LYS A 28 3.55 9.41 -14.77
CA LYS A 28 2.23 9.25 -15.42
C LYS A 28 1.32 10.48 -15.24
N GLY A 29 1.80 11.57 -14.62
CA GLY A 29 1.04 12.82 -14.43
C GLY A 29 -0.12 12.71 -13.43
N GLN A 30 -0.15 11.68 -12.58
CA GLN A 30 -1.23 11.46 -11.61
C GLN A 30 -0.86 12.02 -10.23
N LEU A 31 -1.46 13.16 -9.88
CA LEU A 31 -1.34 13.83 -8.56
C LEU A 31 -2.10 13.10 -7.42
N THR A 32 -2.88 12.07 -7.74
CA THR A 32 -3.56 11.23 -6.75
C THR A 32 -3.09 9.77 -6.90
N PRO A 33 -2.40 9.19 -5.90
CA PRO A 33 -1.72 7.91 -6.04
C PRO A 33 -2.67 6.73 -5.81
N LEU A 34 -3.93 6.85 -6.22
CA LEU A 34 -4.94 5.83 -6.00
C LEU A 34 -4.83 4.74 -7.08
N LEU A 35 -4.20 3.63 -6.70
CA LEU A 35 -3.87 2.51 -7.58
C LEU A 35 -5.00 1.51 -7.68
N SER A 36 -5.12 0.87 -8.84
CA SER A 36 -6.05 -0.23 -9.03
C SER A 36 -5.59 -1.50 -8.29
N SER A 37 -6.51 -2.43 -8.02
CA SER A 37 -6.15 -3.74 -7.43
C SER A 37 -5.00 -4.43 -8.18
N ARG A 38 -5.00 -4.35 -9.52
CA ARG A 38 -3.98 -4.99 -10.36
C ARG A 38 -2.59 -4.36 -10.20
N GLU A 39 -2.53 -3.06 -9.98
CA GLU A 39 -1.27 -2.35 -9.72
C GLU A 39 -0.72 -2.69 -8.34
N ILE A 40 -1.57 -2.70 -7.31
CA ILE A 40 -1.19 -3.09 -5.95
C ILE A 40 -0.64 -4.52 -5.91
N ILE A 41 -1.36 -5.48 -6.50
CA ILE A 41 -0.94 -6.88 -6.63
C ILE A 41 0.45 -6.97 -7.28
N ARG A 42 0.72 -6.17 -8.31
CA ARG A 42 2.02 -6.18 -9.01
C ARG A 42 3.13 -5.55 -8.18
N ILE A 43 2.88 -4.43 -7.52
CA ILE A 43 3.87 -3.67 -6.75
C ILE A 43 4.27 -4.45 -5.49
N PHE A 44 3.27 -4.90 -4.73
CA PHE A 44 3.48 -5.55 -3.43
C PHE A 44 3.54 -7.07 -3.50
N ARG A 45 3.47 -7.65 -4.71
CA ARG A 45 3.47 -9.10 -4.96
C ARG A 45 2.43 -9.89 -4.14
N LEU A 46 1.30 -9.25 -3.82
CA LEU A 46 0.18 -9.87 -3.14
C LEU A 46 -0.67 -10.68 -4.11
N SER A 47 -1.28 -11.77 -3.65
CA SER A 47 -2.33 -12.44 -4.41
C SER A 47 -3.62 -11.61 -4.42
N ALA A 48 -4.45 -11.80 -5.46
CA ALA A 48 -5.77 -11.17 -5.52
C ALA A 48 -6.66 -11.56 -4.34
N ARG A 49 -6.48 -12.77 -3.81
CA ARG A 49 -7.22 -13.27 -2.65
C ARG A 49 -6.80 -12.55 -1.37
N GLU A 50 -5.50 -12.37 -1.14
CA GLU A 50 -4.99 -11.63 0.02
C GLU A 50 -5.50 -10.19 0.00
N LEU A 51 -5.35 -9.48 -1.13
CA LEU A 51 -5.85 -8.12 -1.25
C LEU A 51 -7.37 -8.02 -1.00
N CYS A 52 -8.14 -9.02 -1.47
CA CYS A 52 -9.57 -9.09 -1.20
C CYS A 52 -9.86 -9.27 0.29
N MET A 53 -9.18 -10.21 0.96
CA MET A 53 -9.35 -10.45 2.39
C MET A 53 -8.98 -9.23 3.24
N LEU A 54 -7.88 -8.54 2.90
CA LEU A 54 -7.46 -7.32 3.59
C LEU A 54 -8.52 -6.22 3.50
N ARG A 55 -9.12 -6.06 2.31
CA ARG A 55 -10.22 -5.11 2.09
C ARG A 55 -11.49 -5.53 2.84
N GLU A 56 -11.91 -6.79 2.76
CA GLU A 56 -13.14 -7.29 3.39
C GLU A 56 -13.06 -7.24 4.93
N ARG A 57 -11.86 -7.40 5.49
CA ARG A 57 -11.60 -7.23 6.91
C ARG A 57 -11.46 -5.76 7.34
N GLY A 58 -11.52 -4.82 6.41
CA GLY A 58 -11.35 -3.39 6.68
C GLY A 58 -9.93 -3.00 7.12
N LEU A 59 -8.92 -3.83 6.82
CA LEU A 59 -7.53 -3.60 7.23
C LEU A 59 -6.78 -2.60 6.34
N ILE A 60 -7.28 -2.38 5.12
CA ILE A 60 -6.73 -1.38 4.19
C ILE A 60 -7.82 -0.37 3.82
N PRO A 61 -7.53 0.95 3.93
CA PRO A 61 -8.38 1.98 3.37
C PRO A 61 -8.52 1.80 1.86
N THR A 62 -9.76 1.88 1.36
CA THR A 62 -10.04 1.82 -0.07
C THR A 62 -11.03 2.89 -0.48
N ALA A 63 -10.82 3.47 -1.66
CA ALA A 63 -11.76 4.36 -2.30
C ALA A 63 -12.51 3.60 -3.39
N LYS A 64 -13.84 3.57 -3.32
CA LYS A 64 -14.66 3.03 -4.41
C LYS A 64 -14.89 4.12 -5.44
N ILE A 65 -14.29 3.98 -6.63
CA ILE A 65 -14.46 4.90 -7.74
C ILE A 65 -15.20 4.17 -8.86
N SER A 66 -16.43 4.61 -9.14
CA SER A 66 -17.38 3.95 -10.04
C SER A 66 -17.65 2.48 -9.64
N ARG A 67 -17.03 1.52 -10.32
CA ARG A 67 -17.18 0.06 -10.07
C ARG A 67 -15.90 -0.63 -9.63
N SER A 68 -14.84 0.13 -9.39
CA SER A 68 -13.52 -0.40 -9.05
C SER A 68 -13.05 0.13 -7.71
N PHE A 69 -12.34 -0.71 -6.98
CA PHE A 69 -11.62 -0.30 -5.78
C PHE A 69 -10.28 0.29 -6.15
N ARG A 70 -9.96 1.38 -5.48
CA ARG A 70 -8.68 2.06 -5.55
C ARG A 70 -8.04 2.08 -4.17
N TYR A 71 -6.72 1.97 -4.15
CA TYR A 71 -5.94 1.80 -2.94
C TYR A 71 -4.82 2.83 -2.93
N ASN A 72 -4.54 3.36 -1.75
CA ASN A 72 -3.35 4.15 -1.54
C ASN A 72 -2.17 3.18 -1.27
N PRO A 73 -1.09 3.23 -2.05
CA PRO A 73 0.05 2.34 -1.86
C PRO A 73 0.74 2.54 -0.50
N ALA A 74 0.68 3.74 0.09
CA ALA A 74 1.27 3.99 1.41
C ALA A 74 0.56 3.18 2.50
N ASP A 75 -0.77 3.15 2.48
CA ASP A 75 -1.57 2.42 3.47
C ASP A 75 -1.38 0.89 3.32
N VAL A 76 -1.28 0.40 2.09
CA VAL A 76 -1.00 -1.01 1.82
C VAL A 76 0.41 -1.37 2.31
N LEU A 77 1.42 -0.55 2.00
CA LEU A 77 2.79 -0.77 2.45
C LEU A 77 2.88 -0.79 3.98
N GLU A 78 2.22 0.16 4.65
CA GLU A 78 2.21 0.24 6.11
C GLU A 78 1.62 -1.01 6.73
N LEU A 79 0.51 -1.52 6.19
CA LEU A 79 -0.09 -2.76 6.68
C LEU A 79 0.86 -3.95 6.51
N LEU A 80 1.50 -4.09 5.35
CA LEU A 80 2.41 -5.21 5.10
C LEU A 80 3.62 -5.19 6.03
N LEU A 81 4.19 -4.00 6.28
CA LEU A 81 5.29 -3.85 7.24
C LEU A 81 4.87 -4.22 8.67
N HIS A 82 3.61 -4.04 9.05
CA HIS A 82 3.10 -4.42 10.36
C HIS A 82 2.73 -5.92 10.46
N GLN A 83 2.44 -6.60 9.35
CA GLN A 83 2.09 -8.02 9.34
C GLN A 83 3.30 -8.96 9.43
N ASP A 84 4.49 -8.55 8.98
CA ASP A 84 5.74 -9.32 9.07
C ASP A 84 6.37 -9.35 10.49
N LEU A 85 5.75 -8.69 11.47
CA LEU A 85 6.28 -8.53 12.84
C LEU A 85 5.59 -9.41 13.90
N ASN A 86 4.77 -10.40 13.52
CA ASN A 86 4.06 -11.27 14.45
C ASN A 86 4.11 -12.74 14.05
#